data_AF-A0A925YFE2-F1
#
_entry.id   AF-A0A925YFE2-F1
#
_cell.length_a   1.000
_cell.length_b   1.000
_cell.length_c   1.000
_cell.angle_alpha   90.00
_cell.angle_beta   90.00
_cell.angle_gamma   90.00
#
_symmetry.space_group_name_H-M   'P 1'
#
loop_
_entity.id
_entity.type
_entity.pdbx_description
1 polymer ?
#
loop_
_entity_poly.entity_id
_entity_poly.type
_entity_poly.pdbx_seq_one_letter_code
_entity_poly.pdbx_strand_id
1 'polypeptide(L)'
;IDLDTVGPLPLAFELGDAWRSWCNRSGEDQEAAELDLNIFEASLDGYRAGLGRTLDADERRALLLGPEWISLELSARFAADALDEAYFGWDHQKFAGRGEHNLTRARGQHSLYRALVTTRPQRVRMLGL
;
A
#
# COMPACT_ATOMS: atom_id res chain seq x y z
N ILE A 1 -5.28 18.30 5.48
CA ILE A 1 -5.00 17.48 4.28
C ILE A 1 -3.54 17.68 3.93
N ASP A 2 -2.88 16.65 3.38
CA ASP A 2 -1.46 16.68 3.00
C ASP A 2 -1.37 16.86 1.48
N LEU A 3 -0.65 17.89 1.02
CA LEU A 3 -0.52 18.25 -0.41
C LEU A 3 0.95 18.38 -0.85
N ASP A 4 1.89 17.98 0.01
CA ASP A 4 3.32 18.26 -0.21
C ASP A 4 3.92 17.43 -1.37
N THR A 5 3.27 16.35 -1.76
CA THR A 5 3.71 15.41 -2.80
C THR A 5 2.88 15.44 -4.09
N VAL A 6 1.99 16.43 -4.26
CA VAL A 6 1.16 16.55 -5.45
C VAL A 6 2.03 16.80 -6.69
N GLY A 7 1.92 15.92 -7.68
CA GLY A 7 2.67 16.04 -8.93
C GLY A 7 2.22 15.02 -9.99
N PRO A 8 2.75 15.13 -11.22
CA PRO A 8 2.45 14.20 -12.29
C PRO A 8 3.06 12.82 -11.98
N LEU A 9 2.20 11.84 -11.70
CA LEU A 9 2.59 10.46 -11.43
C LEU A 9 1.64 9.49 -12.12
N PRO A 10 2.11 8.29 -12.51
CA PRO A 10 1.23 7.21 -12.92
C PRO A 10 0.18 6.88 -11.85
N LEU A 11 -1.05 6.63 -12.29
CA LEU A 11 -2.19 6.33 -11.41
C LEU A 11 -1.93 5.13 -10.47
N ALA A 12 -1.07 4.20 -10.88
CA ALA A 12 -0.69 3.04 -10.08
C ALA A 12 0.04 3.40 -8.78
N PHE A 13 0.74 4.54 -8.72
CA PHE A 13 1.35 4.99 -7.47
C PHE A 13 0.32 5.60 -6.52
N GLU A 14 -0.62 6.38 -7.06
CA GLU A 14 -1.70 7.00 -6.28
C GLU A 14 -2.63 5.95 -5.67
N LEU A 15 -3.30 5.16 -6.52
CA LEU A 15 -4.22 4.11 -6.04
C LEU A 15 -3.48 2.93 -5.41
N GLY A 16 -2.22 2.68 -5.81
CA GLY A 16 -1.39 1.67 -5.17
C GLY A 16 -1.11 1.99 -3.72
N ASP A 17 -0.72 3.23 -3.41
CA ASP A 17 -0.49 3.65 -2.02
C ASP A 17 -1.81 3.73 -1.23
N ALA A 18 -2.88 4.21 -1.86
CA ALA A 18 -4.21 4.19 -1.26
C ALA A 18 -4.64 2.77 -0.88
N TRP A 19 -4.50 1.79 -1.77
CA TRP A 19 -4.87 0.40 -1.48
C TRP A 19 -3.93 -0.29 -0.51
N ARG A 20 -2.62 0.01 -0.53
CA ARG A 20 -1.69 -0.44 0.51
C ARG A 20 -2.18 0.01 1.89
N SER A 21 -2.65 1.25 2.02
CA SER A 21 -3.16 1.77 3.29
C SER A 21 -4.56 1.23 3.63
N TRP A 22 -5.54 1.46 2.77
CA TRP A 22 -6.96 1.27 3.08
C TRP A 22 -7.34 -0.21 3.19
N CYS A 23 -6.68 -1.08 2.43
CA CYS A 23 -7.01 -2.50 2.40
C CYS A 23 -6.32 -3.27 3.54
N ASN A 24 -5.39 -2.69 4.29
CA ASN A 24 -4.76 -3.35 5.43
C ASN A 24 -5.52 -3.05 6.73
N ARG A 25 -6.35 -4.00 7.19
CA ARG A 25 -7.18 -3.88 8.40
C ARG A 25 -6.37 -3.82 9.70
N SER A 26 -5.15 -4.36 9.69
CA SER A 26 -4.27 -4.39 10.86
C SER A 26 -3.63 -3.02 11.14
N GLY A 27 -3.63 -2.11 10.16
CA GLY A 27 -2.87 -0.86 10.24
C GLY A 27 -1.37 -1.07 10.01
N GLU A 28 -0.61 0.02 10.06
CA GLU A 28 0.82 0.04 9.69
C GLU A 28 1.74 -0.40 10.83
N ASP A 29 1.32 -0.23 12.10
CA ASP A 29 2.13 -0.54 13.28
C ASP A 29 1.98 -2.01 13.75
N GLN A 30 1.63 -2.93 12.83
CA GLN A 30 1.47 -4.36 13.11
C GLN A 30 2.36 -5.18 12.17
N GLU A 31 2.94 -6.29 12.67
CA GLU A 31 3.83 -7.13 11.85
C GLU A 31 3.08 -8.01 10.83
N ALA A 32 1.83 -8.36 11.13
CA ALA A 32 1.00 -9.18 10.26
C ALA A 32 -0.11 -8.32 9.66
N ALA A 33 -0.20 -8.36 8.33
CA ALA A 33 -1.23 -7.64 7.60
C ALA A 33 -2.48 -8.51 7.38
N GLU A 34 -3.64 -7.87 7.44
CA GLU A 34 -4.93 -8.46 7.08
C GLU A 34 -5.50 -7.69 5.89
N LEU A 35 -5.42 -8.29 4.70
CA LEU A 35 -5.86 -7.67 3.45
C LEU A 35 -7.37 -7.86 3.24
N ASP A 36 -8.11 -6.76 3.12
CA ASP A 36 -9.54 -6.73 2.82
C ASP A 36 -9.77 -6.38 1.34
N LEU A 37 -10.15 -7.39 0.56
CA LEU A 37 -10.44 -7.22 -0.86
C LEU A 37 -11.80 -6.56 -1.13
N ASN A 38 -12.72 -6.52 -0.16
CA ASN A 38 -13.98 -5.80 -0.34
C ASN A 38 -13.73 -4.30 -0.38
N ILE A 39 -12.79 -3.80 0.43
CA ILE A 39 -12.35 -2.39 0.37
C ILE A 39 -11.67 -2.10 -0.97
N PHE A 40 -10.83 -3.02 -1.46
CA PHE A 40 -10.21 -2.89 -2.78
C PHE A 40 -11.27 -2.76 -3.89
N GLU A 41 -12.23 -3.68 -3.95
CA GLU A 41 -13.28 -3.69 -4.97
C GLU A 41 -14.18 -2.46 -4.88
N ALA A 42 -14.68 -2.12 -3.68
CA ALA A 42 -15.54 -0.96 -3.48
C ALA A 42 -14.84 0.36 -3.83
N SER A 43 -13.56 0.51 -3.48
CA SER A 43 -12.80 1.72 -3.83
C SER A 43 -12.47 1.80 -5.32
N LEU A 44 -12.18 0.67 -5.98
CA LEU A 44 -12.01 0.62 -7.43
C LEU A 44 -13.30 1.03 -8.16
N ASP A 45 -14.45 0.52 -7.73
CA ASP A 45 -15.75 0.86 -8.32
C ASP A 45 -16.09 2.33 -8.11
N GLY A 46 -15.85 2.85 -6.90
CA GLY A 46 -15.99 4.28 -6.60
C GLY A 46 -15.11 5.15 -7.49
N TYR A 47 -13.84 4.78 -7.66
CA TYR A 47 -12.92 5.50 -8.54
C TYR A 47 -13.39 5.47 -10.01
N ARG A 48 -13.81 4.31 -10.53
CA ARG A 48 -14.32 4.15 -11.89
C ARG A 48 -15.58 4.98 -12.14
N ALA A 49 -16.47 5.08 -11.17
CA ALA A 49 -17.66 5.91 -11.26
C ALA A 49 -17.33 7.40 -11.33
N GLY A 50 -16.28 7.85 -10.63
CA GLY A 50 -15.84 9.25 -10.57
C GLY A 50 -14.87 9.69 -11.67
N LEU A 51 -14.17 8.75 -12.32
CA LEU A 51 -13.09 9.05 -13.28
C LEU A 51 -13.58 9.78 -14.56
N GLY A 52 -14.86 9.60 -14.93
CA GLY A 52 -15.44 10.20 -16.14
C GLY A 52 -14.96 9.59 -17.47
N ARG A 53 -14.10 8.57 -17.41
CA ARG A 53 -13.67 7.73 -18.54
C ARG A 53 -13.41 6.31 -18.06
N THR A 54 -13.18 5.40 -18.99
CA THR A 54 -12.71 4.05 -18.67
C THR A 54 -11.20 4.04 -18.42
N LEU A 55 -10.76 3.15 -17.52
CA LEU A 55 -9.35 2.79 -17.39
C LEU A 55 -8.93 1.99 -18.62
N ASP A 56 -7.80 2.32 -19.23
CA ASP A 56 -7.26 1.56 -20.34
C ASP A 56 -6.57 0.26 -19.88
N ALA A 57 -6.09 -0.53 -20.83
CA ALA A 57 -5.49 -1.83 -20.51
C ALA A 57 -4.16 -1.71 -19.75
N ASP A 58 -3.35 -0.69 -20.04
CA ASP A 58 -2.06 -0.49 -19.40
C ASP A 58 -2.24 0.06 -17.99
N GLU A 59 -3.20 0.96 -17.78
CA GLU A 59 -3.59 1.45 -16.47
C GLU A 59 -4.07 0.31 -15.57
N ARG A 60 -4.93 -0.58 -16.07
CA ARG A 60 -5.42 -1.72 -15.28
C ARG A 60 -4.28 -2.67 -14.90
N ARG A 61 -3.35 -2.96 -15.83
CA ARG A 61 -2.16 -3.76 -15.52
C ARG A 61 -1.25 -3.07 -14.50
N ALA A 62 -1.07 -1.76 -14.63
CA ALA A 62 -0.28 -0.98 -13.68
C ALA A 62 -0.93 -0.98 -12.29
N LEU A 63 -2.25 -0.80 -12.21
CA LEU A 63 -3.04 -0.85 -10.97
C LEU A 63 -3.00 -2.21 -10.28
N LEU A 64 -2.89 -3.30 -11.05
CA LEU A 64 -2.69 -4.63 -10.48
C LEU A 64 -1.38 -4.71 -9.68
N LEU A 65 -0.31 -4.08 -10.17
CA LEU A 65 1.04 -4.13 -9.58
C LEU A 65 1.31 -3.00 -8.59
N GLY A 66 0.65 -1.85 -8.72
CA GLY A 66 0.82 -0.66 -7.89
C GLY A 66 0.90 -0.94 -6.38
N PRO A 67 -0.11 -1.55 -5.75
CA PRO A 67 -0.08 -1.79 -4.31
C PRO A 67 1.03 -2.79 -3.91
N GLU A 68 1.39 -3.74 -4.77
CA GLU A 68 2.48 -4.66 -4.48
C GLU A 68 3.83 -3.94 -4.50
N TRP A 69 4.05 -3.08 -5.49
CA TRP A 69 5.25 -2.25 -5.58
C TRP A 69 5.35 -1.37 -4.34
N ILE A 70 4.32 -0.58 -4.06
CA ILE A 70 4.33 0.38 -2.94
C ILE A 70 4.53 -0.33 -1.60
N SER A 71 3.86 -1.46 -1.34
CA SER A 71 4.12 -2.27 -0.13
C SER A 71 5.57 -2.74 -0.02
N LEU A 72 6.16 -3.23 -1.12
CA LEU A 72 7.54 -3.74 -1.10
C LEU A 72 8.56 -2.61 -0.94
N GLU A 73 8.36 -1.49 -1.64
CA GLU A 73 9.20 -0.29 -1.51
C GLU A 73 9.16 0.26 -0.08
N LEU A 74 7.96 0.41 0.50
CA LEU A 74 7.80 0.95 1.84
C LEU A 74 8.37 -0.01 2.90
N SER A 75 8.23 -1.32 2.72
CA SER A 75 8.90 -2.33 3.54
C SER A 75 10.43 -2.14 3.53
N ALA A 76 11.03 -1.96 2.35
CA ALA A 76 12.46 -1.73 2.23
C ALA A 76 12.91 -0.41 2.89
N ARG A 77 12.14 0.67 2.72
CA ARG A 77 12.43 1.97 3.34
C ARG A 77 12.35 1.91 4.86
N PHE A 78 11.33 1.26 5.41
CA PHE A 78 11.24 1.03 6.85
C PHE A 78 12.36 0.13 7.37
N ALA A 79 12.74 -0.91 6.62
CA ALA A 79 13.85 -1.79 7.01
C ALA A 79 15.19 -1.05 7.05
N ALA A 80 15.43 -0.14 6.09
CA ALA A 80 16.60 0.73 6.11
C ALA A 80 16.55 1.69 7.30
N ASP A 81 15.43 2.38 7.51
CA ASP A 81 15.28 3.35 8.61
C ASP A 81 15.14 2.69 9.99
N ALA A 82 14.99 1.36 10.06
CA ALA A 82 15.13 0.60 11.29
C ALA A 82 16.59 0.55 11.78
N LEU A 83 17.55 0.77 10.88
CA LEU A 83 18.98 0.84 11.17
C LEU A 83 19.47 2.29 11.23
N ASP A 84 19.02 3.13 10.29
CA ASP A 84 19.48 4.51 10.17
C ASP A 84 18.79 5.45 11.18
N GLU A 85 17.56 5.15 11.58
CA GLU A 85 16.76 5.89 12.55
C GLU A 85 16.64 7.41 12.29
N ALA A 86 16.55 7.83 11.03
CA ALA A 86 16.67 9.24 10.64
C ALA A 86 15.45 9.83 9.92
N TYR A 87 14.55 9.00 9.38
CA TYR A 87 13.49 9.45 8.46
C TYR A 87 12.09 9.40 9.07
N PHE A 88 11.57 8.21 9.39
CA PHE A 88 10.19 8.00 9.82
C PHE A 88 10.01 8.20 11.32
N GLY A 89 9.03 9.01 11.71
CA GLY A 89 8.67 9.21 13.12
C GLY A 89 8.21 7.92 13.81
N TRP A 90 8.27 7.91 15.14
CA TRP A 90 7.92 6.73 15.93
C TRP A 90 7.01 7.09 17.13
N ASP A 91 6.17 6.14 17.53
CA ASP A 91 5.31 6.22 18.69
C ASP A 91 6.05 5.72 19.95
N HIS A 92 6.50 6.68 20.76
CA HIS A 92 7.20 6.44 22.02
C HIS A 92 6.33 5.83 23.13
N GLN A 93 5.00 5.78 22.94
CA GLN A 93 4.10 5.13 23.88
C GLN A 93 3.99 3.61 23.65
N LYS A 94 4.34 3.14 22.45
CA LYS A 94 4.18 1.73 22.04
C LYS A 94 5.49 0.99 21.83
N PHE A 95 6.55 1.69 21.43
CA PHE A 95 7.83 1.08 21.09
C PHE A 95 8.93 1.64 21.99
N ALA A 96 10.07 0.96 22.10
CA ALA A 96 11.21 1.41 22.90
C ALA A 96 12.17 2.32 22.10
N GLY A 97 12.17 2.20 20.78
CA GLY A 97 12.96 3.05 19.89
C GLY A 97 12.39 3.16 18.49
N ARG A 98 12.95 4.10 17.71
CA ARG A 98 12.58 4.29 16.30
C ARG A 98 12.90 3.05 15.47
N GLY A 99 14.05 2.44 15.69
CA GLY A 99 14.48 1.23 14.99
C GLY A 99 13.49 0.08 15.15
N GLU A 100 13.04 -0.15 16.39
CA GLU A 100 12.05 -1.19 16.71
C GLU A 100 10.71 -0.96 15.98
N HIS A 101 10.21 0.28 16.04
CA HIS A 101 8.94 0.62 15.40
C HIS A 101 9.04 0.48 13.87
N ASN A 102 10.10 0.99 13.26
CA ASN A 102 10.30 0.87 11.82
C ASN A 102 10.50 -0.59 11.40
N LEU A 103 11.14 -1.43 12.22
CA LEU A 103 11.24 -2.86 11.95
C LEU A 103 9.86 -3.54 11.96
N THR A 104 8.99 -3.20 12.91
CA THR A 104 7.59 -3.68 12.94
C THR A 104 6.85 -3.29 11.67
N ARG A 105 6.95 -2.02 11.25
CA ARG A 105 6.33 -1.53 10.00
C ARG A 105 6.90 -2.23 8.77
N ALA A 106 8.22 -2.45 8.72
CA ALA A 106 8.87 -3.16 7.62
C ALA A 106 8.32 -4.58 7.45
N ARG A 107 8.13 -5.30 8.57
CA ARG A 107 7.51 -6.64 8.60
C ARG A 107 6.06 -6.60 8.16
N GLY A 108 5.28 -5.64 8.67
CA GLY A 108 3.89 -5.41 8.29
C GLY A 108 3.72 -5.20 6.79
N GLN A 109 4.50 -4.29 6.21
CA GLN A 109 4.44 -4.01 4.77
C GLN A 109 4.93 -5.18 3.92
N HIS A 110 5.91 -5.96 4.38
CA HIS A 110 6.31 -7.19 3.69
C HIS A 110 5.21 -8.27 3.75
N SER A 111 4.56 -8.43 4.91
CA SER A 111 3.40 -9.32 5.05
C SER A 111 2.28 -8.91 4.10
N LEU A 112 1.99 -7.61 3.99
CA LEU A 112 0.98 -7.06 3.08
C LEU A 112 1.35 -7.32 1.62
N TYR A 113 2.59 -7.08 1.22
CA TYR A 113 3.10 -7.41 -0.12
C TYR A 113 2.83 -8.88 -0.46
N ARG A 114 3.15 -9.80 0.46
CA ARG A 114 2.89 -11.23 0.26
C ARG A 114 1.40 -11.55 0.13
N ALA A 115 0.54 -10.91 0.93
CA ALA A 115 -0.91 -11.07 0.85
C ALA A 115 -1.44 -10.56 -0.51
N LEU A 116 -0.96 -9.41 -0.98
CA LEU A 116 -1.31 -8.85 -2.29
C LEU A 116 -0.88 -9.79 -3.43
N VAL A 117 0.35 -10.30 -3.41
CA VAL A 117 0.83 -11.28 -4.40
C VAL A 117 -0.05 -12.54 -4.39
N THR A 118 -0.37 -13.06 -3.20
CA THR A 118 -1.20 -14.28 -3.03
C THR A 118 -2.61 -14.07 -3.58
N THR A 119 -3.17 -12.88 -3.42
CA THR A 119 -4.52 -12.52 -3.88
C THR A 119 -4.56 -11.90 -5.28
N ARG A 120 -3.44 -11.87 -6.00
CA ARG A 120 -3.36 -11.35 -7.37
C ARG A 120 -4.42 -11.95 -8.30
N PRO A 121 -4.73 -13.27 -8.27
CA PRO A 121 -5.78 -13.84 -9.13
C PRO A 121 -7.18 -13.23 -8.92
N GLN A 122 -7.52 -12.83 -7.68
CA GLN A 122 -8.78 -12.15 -7.36
C GLN A 122 -8.80 -10.74 -7.96
N ARG A 123 -7.71 -10.00 -7.78
CA ARG A 123 -7.59 -8.62 -8.28
C ARG A 123 -7.52 -8.56 -9.80
N VAL A 124 -6.96 -9.56 -10.48
CA VAL A 124 -7.04 -9.72 -11.94
C VAL A 124 -8.49 -9.72 -12.40
N ARG A 125 -9.38 -10.49 -11.74
CA ARG A 125 -10.81 -10.52 -12.08
C ARG A 125 -11.49 -9.18 -11.84
N MET A 126 -11.23 -8.55 -10.69
CA MET A 126 -11.80 -7.23 -10.34
C MET A 126 -11.39 -6.13 -11.34
N LEU A 127 -10.15 -6.19 -11.84
CA LEU A 127 -9.63 -5.24 -12.84
C LEU A 127 -9.97 -5.63 -14.29
N GLY A 128 -10.68 -6.73 -14.52
CA GLY A 128 -11.02 -7.19 -15.88
C GLY A 128 -9.80 -7.44 -16.75
N LEU A 129 -8.79 -8.11 -16.19
CA LEU A 129 -7.54 -8.51 -16.85
C LEU A 129 -7.51 -9.99 -17.19
#